data_AF-A0A9P7UZZ1-F1
#
_entry.id   AF-A0A9P7UZZ1-F1
#
_cell.length_a   1.000
_cell.length_b   1.000
_cell.length_c   1.000
_cell.angle_alpha   90.00
_cell.angle_beta   90.00
_cell.angle_gamma   90.00
#
_symmetry.space_group_name_H-M   'P 1'
#
loop_
_entity.id
_entity.type
_entity.pdbx_description
1 polymer ?
#
loop_
_entity_poly.entity_id
_entity_poly.type
_entity_poly.pdbx_seq_one_letter_code
_entity_poly.pdbx_strand_id
1 'polypeptide(L)'
;MDRIPPELSARILSFCGPSDLASFSQASVGSRNHVYGTEDQYIWREVFLNTFDEPRRDAIGHPQLQDQNGSFNWREELQKRIRAGWKLDDLGILVRVLLEASPDDGTGEESKNARWVDRVLRESKVLGNDTTVNGARLRAYVSLTHEQGEEDERERVLEKMRIKSRCLVYDLRNYFPPNGWWPLDNEKEIDWVHLEHMANVVMMNLREIQTLWRLRRPPIGLENVRPFWGRGEDWAGVEGTWRRYVCFMDYRDLFTFNFPAGRSPGFFQDKRFREATRLIEVKLKLASKDRLKHPTLVPPHANGTEQYPTLYFHGTSKGATGNEATLEGCVWVSAKDSSVRWWFTTIHGDGAQTWCSQGVQMGCMGSKAGVVGNWGTVEHEMGDPVGTVCPFFLVRGG
;
A
#
# COMPACT_ATOMS: atom_id res chain seq x y z
N MET A 1 -4.21 -11.90 -44.97
CA MET A 1 -4.93 -12.74 -43.99
C MET A 1 -6.09 -13.48 -44.63
N ASP A 2 -6.74 -12.92 -45.67
CA ASP A 2 -7.93 -13.48 -46.34
C ASP A 2 -7.79 -14.89 -46.97
N ARG A 3 -6.60 -15.49 -46.93
CA ARG A 3 -6.31 -16.86 -47.42
C ARG A 3 -5.92 -17.84 -46.31
N ILE A 4 -5.82 -17.36 -45.06
CA ILE A 4 -5.42 -18.16 -43.90
C ILE A 4 -6.68 -18.52 -43.13
N PRO A 5 -6.84 -19.77 -42.66
CA PRO A 5 -7.95 -20.15 -41.79
C PRO A 5 -8.13 -19.18 -40.60
N PRO A 6 -9.36 -18.85 -40.21
CA PRO A 6 -9.64 -17.92 -39.12
C PRO A 6 -8.93 -18.30 -37.81
N GLU A 7 -8.80 -19.59 -37.53
CA GLU A 7 -8.19 -20.14 -36.32
C GLU A 7 -6.67 -19.88 -36.29
N LEU A 8 -5.99 -20.05 -37.43
CA LEU A 8 -4.57 -19.75 -37.55
C LEU A 8 -4.31 -18.25 -37.49
N SER A 9 -5.19 -17.44 -38.08
CA SER A 9 -5.13 -15.99 -38.00
C SER A 9 -5.31 -15.49 -36.56
N ALA A 10 -6.28 -16.05 -35.83
CA ALA A 10 -6.51 -15.75 -34.42
C ALA A 10 -5.30 -16.12 -33.54
N ARG A 11 -4.68 -17.28 -33.80
CA ARG A 11 -3.47 -17.73 -33.09
C ARG A 11 -2.23 -16.89 -33.41
N ILE A 12 -2.11 -16.35 -34.62
CA ILE A 12 -1.00 -15.43 -34.94
C ILE A 12 -1.21 -14.11 -34.20
N LEU A 13 -2.43 -13.58 -34.20
CA LEU A 13 -2.77 -12.32 -33.54
C LEU A 13 -2.67 -12.38 -32.02
N SER A 14 -2.79 -13.57 -31.41
CA SER A 14 -2.62 -13.69 -29.96
C SER A 14 -1.18 -13.40 -29.50
N PHE A 15 -0.18 -13.54 -30.37
CA PHE A 15 1.21 -13.16 -30.08
C PHE A 15 1.48 -11.64 -30.23
N CYS A 16 0.53 -10.87 -30.75
CA CYS A 16 0.66 -9.43 -30.93
C CYS A 16 0.30 -8.66 -29.66
N GLY A 17 0.90 -7.47 -29.49
CA GLY A 17 0.50 -6.56 -28.42
C GLY A 17 -0.84 -5.87 -28.70
N PRO A 18 -1.46 -5.25 -27.67
CA PRO A 18 -2.74 -4.55 -27.84
C PRO A 18 -2.71 -3.44 -28.91
N SER A 19 -1.60 -2.71 -29.02
CA SER A 19 -1.42 -1.65 -30.03
C SER A 19 -1.32 -2.20 -31.45
N ASP A 20 -0.66 -3.34 -31.62
CA ASP A 20 -0.54 -4.02 -32.91
C ASP A 20 -1.89 -4.59 -33.35
N LEU A 21 -2.64 -5.19 -32.41
CA LEU A 21 -4.00 -5.67 -32.66
C LEU A 21 -4.93 -4.53 -33.08
N ALA A 22 -4.83 -3.38 -32.41
CA ALA A 22 -5.59 -2.18 -32.77
C ALA A 22 -5.23 -1.66 -34.17
N SER A 23 -3.94 -1.65 -34.51
CA SER A 23 -3.45 -1.23 -35.83
C SER A 23 -3.89 -2.19 -36.93
N PHE A 24 -3.81 -3.51 -36.68
CA PHE A 24 -4.29 -4.54 -37.59
C PHE A 24 -5.79 -4.41 -37.87
N SER A 25 -6.60 -4.14 -36.86
CA SER A 25 -8.05 -3.98 -37.01
C SER A 25 -8.46 -2.80 -37.91
N GLN A 26 -7.55 -1.85 -38.13
CA GLN A 26 -7.78 -0.67 -38.98
C GLN A 26 -7.32 -0.89 -40.43
N ALA A 27 -6.62 -1.99 -40.72
CA ALA A 27 -6.06 -2.23 -42.05
C ALA A 27 -7.10 -2.57 -43.12
N SER A 28 -8.19 -3.25 -42.74
CA SER A 28 -9.29 -3.59 -43.67
C SER A 28 -10.58 -3.94 -42.91
N VAL A 29 -11.72 -3.95 -43.62
CA VAL A 29 -13.01 -4.42 -43.07
C VAL A 29 -12.92 -5.89 -42.65
N GLY A 30 -12.22 -6.74 -43.44
CA GLY A 30 -11.99 -8.14 -43.09
C GLY A 30 -11.19 -8.30 -41.80
N SER A 31 -10.09 -7.55 -41.65
CA SER A 31 -9.29 -7.51 -40.43
C SER A 31 -10.10 -7.03 -39.22
N ARG A 32 -10.95 -6.01 -39.41
CA ARG A 32 -11.85 -5.52 -38.37
C ARG A 32 -12.84 -6.59 -37.93
N ASN A 33 -13.47 -7.28 -38.87
CA ASN A 33 -14.42 -8.36 -38.58
C ASN A 33 -13.72 -9.55 -37.92
N HIS A 34 -12.47 -9.83 -38.27
CA HIS A 34 -11.69 -10.89 -37.62
C HIS A 34 -11.38 -10.61 -36.15
N VAL A 35 -11.18 -9.35 -35.78
CA VAL A 35 -10.85 -8.93 -34.40
C VAL A 35 -12.11 -8.69 -33.56
N TYR A 36 -13.14 -8.07 -34.14
CA TYR A 36 -14.32 -7.60 -33.41
C TYR A 36 -15.59 -8.41 -33.67
N GLY A 37 -15.61 -9.24 -34.72
CA GLY A 37 -16.79 -10.00 -35.14
C GLY A 37 -16.88 -11.40 -34.56
N THR A 38 -15.91 -11.84 -33.73
CA THR A 38 -15.97 -13.15 -33.07
C THR A 38 -16.70 -13.04 -31.72
N GLU A 39 -17.60 -13.98 -31.46
CA GLU A 39 -18.36 -14.04 -30.19
C GLU A 39 -17.55 -14.66 -29.04
N ASP A 40 -16.54 -15.46 -29.35
CA ASP A 40 -15.78 -16.29 -28.41
C ASP A 40 -14.75 -15.55 -27.55
N GLN A 41 -14.52 -14.26 -27.82
CA GLN A 41 -13.51 -13.41 -27.15
C GLN A 41 -12.10 -14.03 -27.07
N TYR A 42 -11.78 -15.06 -27.85
CA TYR A 42 -10.55 -15.86 -27.69
C TYR A 42 -9.29 -15.01 -27.87
N ILE A 43 -9.24 -14.22 -28.96
CA ILE A 43 -8.11 -13.32 -29.25
C ILE A 43 -7.92 -12.31 -28.10
N TRP A 44 -9.02 -11.76 -27.59
CA TRP A 44 -8.99 -10.78 -26.49
C TRP A 44 -8.45 -11.39 -25.20
N ARG A 45 -8.87 -12.62 -24.86
CA ARG A 45 -8.36 -13.37 -23.71
C ARG A 45 -6.86 -13.63 -23.84
N GLU A 46 -6.40 -14.13 -24.97
CA GLU A 46 -4.97 -14.47 -25.14
C GLU A 46 -4.08 -13.21 -25.12
N VAL A 47 -4.48 -12.14 -25.80
CA VAL A 47 -3.73 -10.87 -25.78
C VAL A 47 -3.74 -10.26 -24.37
N PHE A 48 -4.85 -10.39 -23.64
CA PHE A 48 -4.92 -9.99 -22.24
C PHE A 48 -3.94 -10.79 -21.39
N LEU A 49 -3.97 -12.13 -21.43
CA LEU A 49 -3.10 -12.98 -20.62
C LEU A 49 -1.62 -12.87 -21.00
N ASN A 50 -1.30 -12.46 -22.23
CA ASN A 50 0.06 -12.12 -22.64
C ASN A 50 0.54 -10.77 -22.07
N THR A 51 -0.38 -9.86 -21.74
CA THR A 51 -0.07 -8.50 -21.28
C THR A 51 -0.21 -8.33 -19.76
N PHE A 52 -1.18 -9.01 -19.15
CA PHE A 52 -1.63 -8.87 -17.77
C PHE A 52 -1.70 -10.22 -17.07
N ASP A 53 -1.77 -10.19 -15.73
CA ASP A 53 -2.00 -11.39 -14.93
C ASP A 53 -3.45 -11.88 -15.09
N GLU A 54 -3.67 -13.16 -14.83
CA GLU A 54 -5.02 -13.72 -14.84
C GLU A 54 -5.91 -13.05 -13.77
N PRO A 55 -7.11 -12.57 -14.14
CA PRO A 55 -7.99 -11.88 -13.19
C PRO A 55 -8.38 -12.81 -12.04
N ARG A 56 -8.19 -12.33 -10.81
CA ARG A 56 -8.42 -13.13 -9.60
C ARG A 56 -9.85 -12.99 -9.12
N ARG A 57 -10.48 -14.13 -8.81
CA ARG A 57 -11.86 -14.16 -8.29
C ARG A 57 -11.98 -13.74 -6.83
N ASP A 58 -10.88 -13.84 -6.09
CA ASP A 58 -10.75 -13.59 -4.65
C ASP A 58 -10.11 -12.23 -4.32
N ALA A 59 -9.94 -11.34 -5.31
CA ALA A 59 -9.45 -9.99 -5.05
C ALA A 59 -10.50 -9.19 -4.25
N ILE A 60 -10.18 -8.86 -3.00
CA ILE A 60 -11.06 -8.12 -2.08
C ILE A 60 -11.40 -6.74 -2.66
N GLY A 61 -12.67 -6.35 -2.55
CA GLY A 61 -13.14 -4.98 -2.80
C GLY A 61 -13.46 -4.65 -4.26
N HIS A 62 -13.46 -5.64 -5.16
CA HIS A 62 -13.71 -5.38 -6.57
C HIS A 62 -14.83 -6.25 -7.15
N PRO A 63 -15.97 -5.65 -7.57
CA PRO A 63 -16.96 -6.36 -8.34
C PRO A 63 -16.35 -6.79 -9.68
N GLN A 64 -16.43 -8.08 -10.00
CA GLN A 64 -16.01 -8.59 -11.31
C GLN A 64 -16.88 -7.96 -12.39
N LEU A 65 -16.26 -7.45 -13.46
CA LEU A 65 -16.97 -7.09 -14.67
C LEU A 65 -17.43 -8.39 -15.35
N GLN A 66 -18.67 -8.76 -15.08
CA GLN A 66 -19.34 -9.88 -15.71
C GLN A 66 -20.08 -9.37 -16.96
N ASP A 67 -20.01 -10.14 -18.04
CA ASP A 67 -20.89 -9.98 -19.19
C ASP A 67 -22.31 -10.44 -18.86
N GLN A 68 -23.22 -10.34 -19.84
CA GLN A 68 -24.64 -10.71 -19.68
C GLN A 68 -24.85 -12.18 -19.27
N ASN A 69 -23.84 -13.04 -19.44
CA ASN A 69 -23.86 -14.47 -19.10
C ASN A 69 -23.08 -14.80 -17.81
N GLY A 70 -22.59 -13.79 -17.08
CA GLY A 70 -21.76 -14.01 -15.89
C GLY A 70 -20.28 -14.32 -16.19
N SER A 71 -19.86 -14.22 -17.46
CA SER A 71 -18.51 -14.52 -17.93
C SER A 71 -17.64 -13.25 -17.98
N PHE A 72 -16.33 -13.37 -17.84
CA PHE A 72 -15.43 -12.21 -17.78
C PHE A 72 -15.29 -11.54 -19.17
N ASN A 73 -15.55 -10.23 -19.26
CA ASN A 73 -15.44 -9.49 -20.53
C ASN A 73 -13.98 -9.06 -20.80
N TRP A 74 -13.22 -9.97 -21.43
CA TRP A 74 -11.80 -9.76 -21.76
C TRP A 74 -11.56 -8.53 -22.63
N ARG A 75 -12.44 -8.31 -23.62
CA ARG A 75 -12.30 -7.18 -24.55
C ARG A 75 -12.42 -5.84 -23.82
N GLU A 76 -13.49 -5.63 -23.07
CA GLU A 76 -13.74 -4.37 -22.39
C GLU A 76 -12.66 -4.08 -21.35
N GLU A 77 -12.27 -5.10 -20.58
CA GLU A 77 -11.26 -4.92 -19.55
C GLU A 77 -9.87 -4.63 -20.15
N LEU A 78 -9.48 -5.30 -21.24
CA LEU A 78 -8.24 -4.98 -21.96
C LEU A 78 -8.26 -3.53 -22.46
N GLN A 79 -9.34 -3.13 -23.14
CA GLN A 79 -9.48 -1.78 -23.67
C GLN A 79 -9.46 -0.72 -22.57
N LYS A 80 -10.11 -1.00 -21.43
CA LYS A 80 -10.16 -0.11 -20.27
C LYS A 80 -8.77 0.08 -19.67
N ARG A 81 -7.99 -0.98 -19.43
CA ARG A 81 -6.61 -0.89 -18.89
C ARG A 81 -5.68 -0.13 -19.82
N ILE A 82 -5.68 -0.50 -21.10
CA ILE A 82 -4.81 0.14 -22.09
C ILE A 82 -5.16 1.62 -22.23
N ARG A 83 -6.45 1.97 -22.33
CA ARG A 83 -6.87 3.37 -22.39
C ARG A 83 -6.46 4.16 -21.14
N ALA A 84 -6.60 3.58 -19.94
CA ALA A 84 -6.20 4.22 -18.69
C ALA A 84 -4.69 4.51 -18.64
N GLY A 85 -3.85 3.58 -19.11
CA GLY A 85 -2.40 3.78 -19.17
C GLY A 85 -1.96 4.90 -20.13
N TRP A 86 -2.78 5.21 -21.15
CA TRP A 86 -2.48 6.26 -22.13
C TRP A 86 -3.10 7.61 -21.75
N LYS A 87 -4.35 7.61 -21.26
CA LYS A 87 -5.07 8.84 -20.93
C LYS A 87 -4.73 9.38 -19.55
N LEU A 88 -4.48 8.48 -18.59
CA LEU A 88 -4.15 8.79 -17.20
C LEU A 88 -5.18 9.72 -16.54
N ASP A 89 -6.43 9.66 -17.00
CA ASP A 89 -7.58 10.41 -16.47
C ASP A 89 -8.21 9.72 -15.25
N ASP A 90 -8.07 8.40 -15.14
CA ASP A 90 -8.52 7.60 -14.01
C ASP A 90 -7.41 6.69 -13.47
N LEU A 91 -6.64 7.21 -12.51
CA LEU A 91 -5.60 6.46 -11.81
C LEU A 91 -6.16 5.31 -10.95
N GLY A 92 -7.46 5.30 -10.67
CA GLY A 92 -8.12 4.21 -9.95
C GLY A 92 -8.05 2.89 -10.71
N ILE A 93 -7.99 2.94 -12.06
CA ILE A 93 -7.79 1.75 -12.89
C ILE A 93 -6.38 1.18 -12.67
N LEU A 94 -5.35 2.01 -12.54
CA LEU A 94 -3.98 1.54 -12.27
C LEU A 94 -3.88 0.88 -10.89
N VAL A 95 -4.50 1.49 -9.88
CA VAL A 95 -4.63 0.90 -8.54
C VAL A 95 -5.32 -0.46 -8.62
N ARG A 96 -6.44 -0.56 -9.34
CA ARG A 96 -7.18 -1.82 -9.51
C ARG A 96 -6.30 -2.90 -10.17
N VAL A 97 -5.57 -2.55 -11.24
CA VAL A 97 -4.66 -3.49 -11.91
C VAL A 97 -3.60 -4.03 -10.95
N LEU A 98 -3.03 -3.18 -10.09
CA LEU A 98 -2.10 -3.62 -9.03
C LEU A 98 -2.75 -4.56 -8.02
N LEU A 99 -3.98 -4.28 -7.59
CA LEU A 99 -4.67 -5.10 -6.60
C LEU A 99 -5.07 -6.48 -7.17
N GLU A 100 -5.23 -6.57 -8.48
CA GLU A 100 -5.48 -7.81 -9.20
C GLU A 100 -4.20 -8.56 -9.60
N ALA A 101 -3.01 -8.08 -9.22
CA ALA A 101 -1.74 -8.76 -9.48
C ALA A 101 -1.73 -10.21 -8.96
N SER A 102 -1.03 -11.08 -9.68
CA SER A 102 -0.85 -12.47 -9.26
C SER A 102 -0.09 -12.57 -7.93
N PRO A 103 -0.38 -13.58 -7.09
CA PRO A 103 0.30 -13.74 -5.81
C PRO A 103 1.79 -14.04 -5.98
N ASP A 104 2.56 -13.64 -4.98
CA ASP A 104 3.95 -14.06 -4.82
C ASP A 104 4.02 -15.48 -4.27
N ASP A 105 4.26 -16.44 -5.16
CA ASP A 105 4.44 -17.85 -4.83
C ASP A 105 5.90 -18.23 -4.51
N GLY A 106 6.82 -17.25 -4.52
CA GLY A 106 8.24 -17.46 -4.27
C GLY A 106 9.02 -18.09 -5.42
N THR A 107 8.41 -18.30 -6.59
CA THR A 107 9.10 -18.78 -7.80
C THR A 107 10.05 -17.74 -8.39
N GLY A 108 9.86 -16.47 -8.04
CA GLY A 108 10.61 -15.35 -8.59
C GLY A 108 9.99 -14.77 -9.88
N GLU A 109 8.84 -15.30 -10.34
CA GLU A 109 8.10 -14.68 -11.44
C GLU A 109 7.48 -13.35 -10.98
N GLU A 110 7.80 -12.27 -11.71
CA GLU A 110 7.23 -10.94 -11.51
C GLU A 110 5.80 -10.87 -12.07
N SER A 111 4.96 -10.08 -11.41
CA SER A 111 3.59 -9.81 -11.88
C SER A 111 3.60 -8.98 -13.17
N LYS A 112 2.85 -9.44 -14.18
CA LYS A 112 2.67 -8.66 -15.42
C LYS A 112 1.91 -7.35 -15.14
N ASN A 113 0.96 -7.38 -14.20
CA ASN A 113 0.23 -6.19 -13.77
C ASN A 113 1.15 -5.16 -13.10
N ALA A 114 1.95 -5.59 -12.12
CA ALA A 114 2.88 -4.71 -11.42
C ALA A 114 3.92 -4.12 -12.37
N ARG A 115 4.51 -4.93 -13.25
CA ARG A 115 5.44 -4.47 -14.30
C ARG A 115 4.80 -3.47 -15.26
N TRP A 116 3.55 -3.70 -15.67
CA TRP A 116 2.84 -2.79 -16.57
C TRP A 116 2.58 -1.44 -15.90
N VAL A 117 2.08 -1.42 -14.65
CA VAL A 117 1.83 -0.18 -13.91
C VAL A 117 3.13 0.57 -13.63
N ASP A 118 4.19 -0.13 -13.21
CA ASP A 118 5.50 0.48 -12.97
C ASP A 118 6.01 1.21 -14.22
N ARG A 119 5.93 0.57 -15.40
CA ARG A 119 6.29 1.17 -16.69
C ARG A 119 5.47 2.43 -16.99
N VAL A 120 4.14 2.34 -16.91
CA VAL A 120 3.22 3.46 -17.20
C VAL A 120 3.55 4.66 -16.30
N LEU A 121 3.79 4.43 -15.01
CA LEU A 121 4.10 5.50 -14.06
C LEU A 121 5.48 6.13 -14.31
N ARG A 122 6.49 5.32 -14.69
CA ARG A 122 7.84 5.82 -15.02
C ARG A 122 7.86 6.65 -16.30
N GLU A 123 7.21 6.18 -17.35
CA GLU A 123 7.21 6.85 -18.66
C GLU A 123 6.38 8.13 -18.65
N SER A 124 5.23 8.13 -17.97
CA SER A 124 4.33 9.28 -17.94
C SER A 124 4.72 10.38 -16.94
N LYS A 125 5.44 10.01 -15.86
CA LYS A 125 5.71 10.89 -14.72
C LYS A 125 4.46 11.52 -14.08
N VAL A 126 3.29 10.89 -14.25
CA VAL A 126 1.99 11.43 -13.82
C VAL A 126 1.93 11.73 -12.32
N LEU A 127 2.62 10.93 -11.51
CA LEU A 127 2.60 11.06 -10.05
C LEU A 127 3.19 12.37 -9.53
N GLY A 128 4.07 13.03 -10.30
CA GLY A 128 4.73 14.26 -9.86
C GLY A 128 3.79 15.45 -9.67
N ASN A 129 2.72 15.52 -10.46
CA ASN A 129 1.75 16.62 -10.43
C ASN A 129 0.36 16.19 -9.95
N ASP A 130 0.10 14.90 -9.81
CA ASP A 130 -1.22 14.39 -9.43
C ASP A 130 -1.54 14.69 -7.95
N THR A 131 -2.73 15.21 -7.69
CA THR A 131 -3.22 15.48 -6.33
C THR A 131 -4.45 14.64 -5.96
N THR A 132 -4.76 13.60 -6.74
CA THR A 132 -5.90 12.73 -6.48
C THR A 132 -5.60 11.73 -5.38
N VAL A 133 -6.66 11.19 -4.76
CA VAL A 133 -6.55 10.13 -3.75
C VAL A 133 -5.84 8.89 -4.32
N ASN A 134 -6.14 8.52 -5.57
CA ASN A 134 -5.51 7.38 -6.21
C ASN A 134 -4.04 7.63 -6.56
N GLY A 135 -3.66 8.85 -6.93
CA GLY A 135 -2.24 9.18 -7.09
C GLY A 135 -1.48 9.17 -5.76
N ALA A 136 -2.10 9.62 -4.67
CA ALA A 136 -1.52 9.50 -3.33
C ALA A 136 -1.32 8.03 -2.92
N ARG A 137 -2.32 7.19 -3.20
CA ARG A 137 -2.23 5.74 -3.00
C ARG A 137 -1.10 5.10 -3.81
N LEU A 138 -0.98 5.44 -5.09
CA LEU A 138 0.12 4.97 -5.94
C LEU A 138 1.48 5.46 -5.45
N ARG A 139 1.60 6.73 -5.04
CA ARG A 139 2.83 7.29 -4.43
C ARG A 139 3.23 6.57 -3.15
N ALA A 140 2.26 6.24 -2.30
CA ALA A 140 2.49 5.47 -1.10
C ALA A 140 3.01 4.04 -1.43
N TYR A 141 2.45 3.39 -2.46
CA TYR A 141 2.90 2.07 -2.94
C TYR A 141 4.31 2.08 -3.54
N VAL A 142 4.67 3.08 -4.33
CA VAL A 142 6.02 3.16 -4.92
C VAL A 142 7.08 3.53 -3.90
N SER A 143 6.73 4.15 -2.76
CA SER A 143 7.65 4.44 -1.64
C SER A 143 8.95 5.12 -2.10
N LEU A 144 8.83 6.23 -2.84
CA LEU A 144 9.94 7.04 -3.39
C LEU A 144 10.77 6.39 -4.53
N THR A 145 10.41 5.22 -5.06
CA THR A 145 11.18 4.55 -6.13
C THR A 145 11.05 5.20 -7.52
N HIS A 146 10.14 6.15 -7.69
CA HIS A 146 9.87 6.84 -8.97
C HIS A 146 10.47 8.25 -9.04
N GLU A 147 11.16 8.70 -7.98
CA GLU A 147 11.85 9.99 -7.98
C GLU A 147 13.10 9.93 -8.89
N GLN A 148 12.94 10.42 -10.12
CA GLN A 148 13.99 10.48 -11.15
C GLN A 148 14.50 11.92 -11.34
N GLY A 149 15.73 12.07 -11.81
CA GLY A 149 16.35 13.37 -12.09
C GLY A 149 17.85 13.34 -11.81
N GLU A 150 18.54 14.44 -12.16
CA GLU A 150 19.92 14.66 -11.72
C GLU A 150 19.98 14.69 -10.18
N GLU A 151 21.12 14.29 -9.62
CA GLU A 151 21.26 14.07 -8.18
C GLU A 151 20.87 15.31 -7.34
N ASP A 152 21.31 16.49 -7.76
CA ASP A 152 21.03 17.76 -7.09
C ASP A 152 19.55 18.18 -7.18
N GLU A 153 18.91 17.98 -8.33
CA GLU A 153 17.49 18.28 -8.51
C GLU A 153 16.62 17.34 -7.67
N ARG A 154 16.95 16.04 -7.72
CA ARG A 154 16.29 15.01 -6.92
C ARG A 154 16.40 15.31 -5.42
N GLU A 155 17.56 15.72 -4.94
CA GLU A 155 17.74 16.05 -3.52
C GLU A 155 16.91 17.27 -3.10
N ARG A 156 16.80 18.30 -3.96
CA ARG A 156 15.93 19.46 -3.72
C ARG A 156 14.45 19.09 -3.68
N VAL A 157 14.00 18.19 -4.57
CA VAL A 157 12.62 17.69 -4.61
C VAL A 157 12.31 16.91 -3.34
N LEU A 158 13.21 16.00 -2.94
CA LEU A 158 13.06 15.20 -1.73
C LEU A 158 13.04 16.06 -0.46
N GLU A 159 13.89 17.08 -0.36
CA GLU A 159 13.89 17.98 0.79
C GLU A 159 12.56 18.73 0.93
N LYS A 160 12.01 19.25 -0.19
CA LYS A 160 10.68 19.87 -0.20
C LYS A 160 9.59 18.88 0.21
N MET A 161 9.64 17.66 -0.33
CA MET A 161 8.70 16.60 0.00
C MET A 161 8.79 16.20 1.48
N ARG A 162 9.99 16.21 2.05
CA ARG A 162 10.24 15.92 3.46
C ARG A 162 9.60 16.94 4.37
N ILE A 163 9.85 18.22 4.12
CA ILE A 163 9.28 19.31 4.90
C ILE A 163 7.76 19.24 4.82
N LYS A 164 7.19 19.06 3.63
CA LYS A 164 5.75 18.92 3.43
C LYS A 164 5.17 17.74 4.22
N SER A 165 5.82 16.57 4.13
CA SER A 165 5.36 15.35 4.83
C SER A 165 5.42 15.51 6.34
N ARG A 166 6.50 16.08 6.88
CA ARG A 166 6.61 16.37 8.32
C ARG A 166 5.57 17.36 8.81
N CYS A 167 5.30 18.42 8.04
CA CYS A 167 4.27 19.39 8.40
C CYS A 167 2.89 18.73 8.56
N LEU A 168 2.54 17.81 7.65
CA LEU A 168 1.25 17.13 7.71
C LEU A 168 1.21 16.07 8.81
N VAL A 169 2.27 15.25 8.93
CA VAL A 169 2.32 14.14 9.89
C VAL A 169 2.35 14.63 11.34
N TYR A 170 3.04 15.74 11.62
CA TYR A 170 3.17 16.30 12.97
C TYR A 170 2.16 17.41 13.32
N ASP A 171 1.22 17.72 12.41
CA ASP A 171 0.10 18.61 12.75
C ASP A 171 -0.95 17.85 13.56
N LEU A 172 -1.06 18.20 14.84
CA LEU A 172 -1.96 17.55 15.78
C LEU A 172 -3.43 17.69 15.40
N ARG A 173 -3.80 18.67 14.56
CA ARG A 173 -5.18 18.85 14.09
C ARG A 173 -5.66 17.70 13.21
N ASN A 174 -4.74 16.94 12.62
CA ASN A 174 -5.06 15.78 11.79
C ASN A 174 -5.44 14.54 12.60
N TYR A 175 -5.35 14.61 13.93
CA TYR A 175 -5.72 13.51 14.82
C TYR A 175 -6.72 14.01 15.85
N PHE A 176 -7.92 13.44 15.82
CA PHE A 176 -9.03 13.90 16.65
C PHE A 176 -9.99 12.74 16.95
N PRO A 177 -10.79 12.80 18.03
CA PRO A 177 -11.58 11.64 18.45
C PRO A 177 -12.49 11.05 17.35
N PRO A 178 -13.17 11.86 16.50
CA PRO A 178 -13.90 11.33 15.35
C PRO A 178 -13.09 10.41 14.45
N ASN A 179 -11.88 10.76 14.01
CA ASN A 179 -11.11 9.88 13.13
C ASN A 179 -10.42 8.71 13.87
N GLY A 180 -10.66 8.56 15.18
CA GLY A 180 -10.07 7.52 16.00
C GLY A 180 -8.57 7.70 16.22
N TRP A 181 -8.06 8.93 16.03
CA TRP A 181 -6.64 9.27 16.06
C TRP A 181 -5.80 8.53 15.01
N TRP A 182 -6.44 8.16 13.90
CA TRP A 182 -5.90 7.43 12.74
C TRP A 182 -5.95 8.33 11.49
N PRO A 183 -5.11 8.12 10.46
CA PRO A 183 -5.24 8.75 9.12
C PRO A 183 -6.49 8.28 8.37
N LEU A 184 -7.67 8.53 8.94
CA LEU A 184 -8.97 8.32 8.31
C LEU A 184 -9.58 9.67 7.97
N ASP A 185 -10.32 9.68 6.87
CA ASP A 185 -11.16 10.81 6.53
C ASP A 185 -12.44 10.85 7.39
N ASN A 186 -13.33 11.78 7.07
CA ASN A 186 -14.59 11.95 7.78
C ASN A 186 -15.55 10.76 7.58
N GLU A 187 -15.42 10.01 6.48
CA GLU A 187 -16.24 8.85 6.12
C GLU A 187 -15.72 7.52 6.70
N LYS A 188 -14.58 7.59 7.41
CA LYS A 188 -13.82 6.44 7.97
C LYS A 188 -13.09 5.64 6.90
N GLU A 189 -12.90 6.17 5.71
CA GLU A 189 -12.01 5.62 4.70
C GLU A 189 -10.57 6.07 4.97
N ILE A 190 -9.61 5.40 4.35
CA ILE A 190 -8.20 5.76 4.48
C ILE A 190 -7.94 7.10 3.81
N ASP A 191 -7.36 8.04 4.56
CA ASP A 191 -6.72 9.23 3.99
C ASP A 191 -5.37 8.82 3.38
N TRP A 192 -5.38 8.50 2.09
CA TRP A 192 -4.18 8.11 1.35
C TRP A 192 -3.13 9.22 1.24
N VAL A 193 -3.54 10.50 1.33
CA VAL A 193 -2.61 11.63 1.33
C VAL A 193 -1.84 11.63 2.65
N HIS A 194 -2.54 11.46 3.77
CA HIS A 194 -1.88 11.35 5.07
C HIS A 194 -0.97 10.11 5.15
N LEU A 195 -1.44 8.97 4.67
CA LEU A 195 -0.67 7.73 4.66
C LEU A 195 0.59 7.82 3.77
N GLU A 196 0.50 8.47 2.61
CA GLU A 196 1.65 8.78 1.75
C GLU A 196 2.71 9.58 2.52
N HIS A 197 2.29 10.64 3.21
CA HIS A 197 3.20 11.47 3.99
C HIS A 197 3.83 10.73 5.18
N MET A 198 3.10 9.82 5.84
CA MET A 198 3.67 8.95 6.87
C MET A 198 4.76 8.02 6.30
N ALA A 199 4.47 7.35 5.18
CA ALA A 199 5.43 6.49 4.49
C ALA A 199 6.68 7.28 4.09
N ASN A 200 6.50 8.48 3.54
CA ASN A 200 7.56 9.38 3.11
C ASN A 200 8.50 9.76 4.27
N VAL A 201 7.97 10.16 5.44
CA VAL A 201 8.79 10.48 6.63
C VAL A 201 9.70 9.31 7.01
N VAL A 202 9.13 8.10 7.12
CA VAL A 202 9.92 6.92 7.51
C VAL A 202 10.95 6.57 6.44
N MET A 203 10.56 6.53 5.16
CA MET A 203 11.45 6.14 4.07
C MET A 203 12.61 7.14 3.87
N MET A 204 12.38 8.44 4.04
CA MET A 204 13.43 9.45 3.98
C MET A 204 14.42 9.31 5.14
N ASN A 205 13.95 9.03 6.36
CA ASN A 205 14.84 8.77 7.49
C ASN A 205 15.70 7.53 7.27
N LEU A 206 15.11 6.45 6.73
CA LEU A 206 15.86 5.24 6.39
C LEU A 206 16.88 5.46 5.27
N ARG A 207 16.61 6.39 4.35
CA ARG A 207 17.57 6.81 3.31
C ARG A 207 18.77 7.52 3.91
N GLU A 208 18.63 8.25 5.01
CA GLU A 208 19.74 8.96 5.67
C GLU A 208 20.55 8.08 6.61
N ILE A 209 19.93 7.10 7.26
CA ILE A 209 20.59 6.16 8.20
C ILE A 209 21.38 5.07 7.44
N GLN A 210 21.95 5.43 6.28
CA GLN A 210 22.49 4.56 5.23
C GLN A 210 23.48 3.49 5.70
N THR A 211 24.24 3.73 6.78
CA THR A 211 25.33 2.85 7.23
C THR A 211 24.90 1.77 8.21
N LEU A 212 23.84 1.96 9.00
CA LEU A 212 23.51 1.04 10.11
C LEU A 212 22.56 -0.10 9.70
N TRP A 213 21.64 0.14 8.76
CA TRP A 213 20.51 -0.78 8.49
C TRP A 213 20.32 -1.17 7.03
N ARG A 214 21.38 -1.09 6.21
CA ARG A 214 21.31 -1.35 4.75
C ARG A 214 20.65 -2.71 4.41
N LEU A 215 20.90 -3.75 5.19
CA LEU A 215 20.34 -5.10 5.00
C LEU A 215 18.95 -5.30 5.63
N ARG A 216 18.41 -4.31 6.35
CA ARG A 216 17.15 -4.43 7.09
C ARG A 216 16.01 -3.62 6.49
N ARG A 217 16.25 -2.88 5.40
CA ARG A 217 15.28 -1.95 4.81
C ARG A 217 13.98 -2.62 4.35
N PRO A 218 12.87 -1.87 4.37
CA PRO A 218 11.64 -2.25 3.67
C PRO A 218 11.93 -2.65 2.23
N PRO A 219 11.30 -3.71 1.71
CA PRO A 219 11.32 -3.96 0.28
C PRO A 219 10.53 -2.86 -0.41
N ILE A 220 11.06 -2.36 -1.53
CA ILE A 220 10.54 -1.19 -2.24
C ILE A 220 10.06 -1.60 -3.64
N GLY A 221 9.07 -0.87 -4.17
CA GLY A 221 8.55 -1.11 -5.52
C GLY A 221 7.28 -1.95 -5.54
N LEU A 222 6.57 -1.88 -6.69
CA LEU A 222 5.20 -2.38 -6.84
C LEU A 222 5.07 -3.90 -6.74
N GLU A 223 6.12 -4.66 -7.04
CA GLU A 223 6.11 -6.13 -6.84
C GLU A 223 5.82 -6.50 -5.40
N ASN A 224 6.21 -5.67 -4.42
CA ASN A 224 5.99 -5.98 -3.02
C ASN A 224 4.53 -5.75 -2.60
N VAL A 225 3.76 -4.98 -3.37
CA VAL A 225 2.34 -4.66 -3.14
C VAL A 225 1.44 -5.84 -3.48
N ARG A 226 1.94 -6.82 -4.26
CA ARG A 226 1.19 -8.00 -4.67
C ARG A 226 0.84 -8.89 -3.48
N PRO A 227 -0.20 -9.72 -3.60
CA PRO A 227 -0.58 -10.63 -2.53
C PRO A 227 0.57 -11.59 -2.23
N PHE A 228 0.82 -11.91 -0.98
CA PHE A 228 1.77 -12.97 -0.66
C PHE A 228 1.03 -14.30 -0.55
N TRP A 229 1.45 -15.32 -1.32
CA TRP A 229 0.86 -16.65 -1.20
C TRP A 229 1.42 -17.34 0.05
N GLY A 230 0.73 -17.14 1.17
CA GLY A 230 1.21 -17.61 2.46
C GLY A 230 0.08 -17.95 3.42
N ARG A 231 -0.30 -19.24 3.42
CA ARG A 231 -0.86 -20.00 4.56
C ARG A 231 -2.32 -19.73 4.97
N GLY A 232 -3.28 -20.06 4.10
CA GLY A 232 -4.65 -20.45 4.51
C GLY A 232 -5.30 -19.53 5.56
N GLU A 233 -5.29 -19.96 6.82
CA GLU A 233 -5.85 -19.24 7.98
C GLU A 233 -5.18 -17.86 8.26
N ASP A 234 -3.91 -17.67 7.89
CA ASP A 234 -3.16 -16.41 8.03
C ASP A 234 -3.23 -15.55 6.76
N TRP A 235 -4.45 -15.20 6.33
CA TRP A 235 -4.67 -14.46 5.10
C TRP A 235 -3.96 -13.09 5.04
N ALA A 236 -3.66 -12.48 6.20
CA ALA A 236 -2.97 -11.20 6.27
C ALA A 236 -1.45 -11.34 6.37
N GLY A 237 -0.93 -12.56 6.47
CA GLY A 237 0.50 -12.82 6.68
C GLY A 237 1.02 -12.29 8.01
N VAL A 238 0.23 -12.35 9.08
CA VAL A 238 0.56 -11.88 10.43
C VAL A 238 1.76 -12.60 11.03
N GLU A 239 1.80 -13.93 10.91
CA GLU A 239 2.80 -14.73 11.61
C GLU A 239 4.21 -14.47 11.08
N GLY A 240 5.14 -14.18 11.96
CA GLY A 240 6.54 -14.05 11.57
C GLY A 240 7.33 -13.05 12.41
N THR A 241 8.57 -12.83 11.98
CA THR A 241 9.40 -11.77 12.51
C THR A 241 9.19 -10.52 11.66
N TRP A 242 9.05 -9.38 12.31
CA TRP A 242 8.82 -8.08 11.72
C TRP A 242 9.84 -7.06 12.24
N ARG A 243 10.07 -6.04 11.44
CA ARG A 243 10.93 -4.89 11.73
C ARG A 243 10.02 -3.67 11.74
N ARG A 244 9.87 -3.09 12.93
CA ARG A 244 9.07 -1.88 13.15
C ARG A 244 9.98 -0.67 13.24
N TYR A 245 9.87 0.21 12.26
CA TYR A 245 10.51 1.52 12.24
C TYR A 245 9.55 2.52 12.84
N VAL A 246 9.97 3.23 13.90
CA VAL A 246 9.20 4.33 14.47
C VAL A 246 10.00 5.61 14.33
N CYS A 247 9.36 6.67 13.83
CA CYS A 247 9.96 8.01 13.77
C CYS A 247 9.19 8.92 14.72
N PHE A 248 9.89 9.78 15.45
CA PHE A 248 9.29 10.75 16.35
C PHE A 248 10.27 11.90 16.60
N MET A 249 9.76 13.04 17.08
CA MET A 249 10.56 14.20 17.47
C MET A 249 10.37 14.52 18.96
N ASP A 250 11.25 15.35 19.52
CA ASP A 250 11.15 15.76 20.92
C ASP A 250 9.80 16.46 21.16
N TYR A 251 9.19 16.19 22.31
CA TYR A 251 7.89 16.78 22.65
C TYR A 251 7.93 18.31 22.62
N ARG A 252 9.03 18.93 23.05
CA ARG A 252 9.18 20.40 23.03
C ARG A 252 9.20 20.92 21.60
N ASP A 253 9.83 20.21 20.68
CA ASP A 253 9.84 20.56 19.26
C ASP A 253 8.42 20.43 18.68
N LEU A 254 7.68 19.40 19.07
CA LEU A 254 6.31 19.19 18.63
C LEU A 254 5.34 20.22 19.17
N PHE A 255 5.43 20.52 20.45
CA PHE A 255 4.68 21.60 21.06
C PHE A 255 5.02 22.92 20.37
N THR A 256 6.31 23.19 20.15
CA THR A 256 6.79 24.39 19.46
C THR A 256 6.24 24.49 18.05
N PHE A 257 6.24 23.40 17.28
CA PHE A 257 5.66 23.37 15.93
C PHE A 257 4.15 23.66 15.95
N ASN A 258 3.40 23.03 16.85
CA ASN A 258 1.93 23.10 16.85
C ASN A 258 1.34 24.38 17.46
N PHE A 259 1.98 25.02 18.44
CA PHE A 259 1.43 26.23 19.07
C PHE A 259 2.28 27.48 18.81
N PRO A 260 3.51 27.63 19.33
CA PRO A 260 4.32 28.84 19.14
C PRO A 260 4.73 29.16 17.69
N ALA A 261 5.16 28.16 16.91
CA ALA A 261 5.72 28.35 15.57
C ALA A 261 4.66 28.38 14.45
N GLY A 262 3.38 28.29 14.81
CA GLY A 262 2.26 28.40 13.89
C GLY A 262 2.22 27.33 12.79
N ARG A 263 2.82 26.15 13.01
CA ARG A 263 2.90 25.04 12.05
C ARG A 263 3.60 25.43 10.73
N SER A 264 4.54 26.35 10.81
CA SER A 264 5.23 26.86 9.62
C SER A 264 6.24 25.84 9.07
N PRO A 265 6.33 25.68 7.73
CA PRO A 265 7.35 24.82 7.11
C PRO A 265 8.79 25.20 7.45
N GLY A 266 9.02 26.48 7.79
CA GLY A 266 10.33 26.98 8.22
C GLY A 266 10.86 26.29 9.47
N PHE A 267 10.00 25.72 10.33
CA PHE A 267 10.42 24.95 11.50
C PHE A 267 11.32 23.77 11.13
N PHE A 268 10.96 23.01 10.09
CA PHE A 268 11.72 21.84 9.66
C PHE A 268 12.94 22.18 8.78
N GLN A 269 13.10 23.44 8.39
CA GLN A 269 14.29 23.92 7.68
C GLN A 269 15.44 24.23 8.64
N ASP A 270 15.19 24.30 9.95
CA ASP A 270 16.24 24.50 10.94
C ASP A 270 17.17 23.28 10.99
N LYS A 271 18.46 23.49 10.73
CA LYS A 271 19.50 22.46 10.79
C LYS A 271 19.66 21.83 12.19
N ARG A 272 19.14 22.48 13.23
CA ARG A 272 19.14 21.99 14.62
C ARG A 272 18.02 20.98 14.87
N PHE A 273 16.97 20.97 14.05
CA PHE A 273 15.88 20.02 14.19
C PHE A 273 16.42 18.59 14.05
N ARG A 274 16.02 17.71 14.98
CA ARG A 274 16.40 16.30 14.99
C ARG A 274 15.15 15.45 15.15
N GLU A 275 15.02 14.49 14.25
CA GLU A 275 13.99 13.45 14.31
C GLU A 275 14.66 12.13 14.66
N ALA A 276 14.16 11.46 15.68
CA ALA A 276 14.65 10.15 16.09
C ALA A 276 13.98 9.06 15.28
N THR A 277 14.76 8.07 14.81
CA THR A 277 14.24 6.84 14.23
C THR A 277 14.74 5.65 15.03
N ARG A 278 13.83 4.77 15.45
CA ARG A 278 14.19 3.52 16.16
C ARG A 278 13.72 2.30 15.38
N LEU A 279 14.54 1.26 15.39
CA LEU A 279 14.21 -0.06 14.89
C LEU A 279 13.88 -0.99 16.06
N ILE A 280 12.71 -1.62 15.99
CA ILE A 280 12.22 -2.59 16.97
C ILE A 280 11.97 -3.90 16.23
N GLU A 281 12.52 -5.01 16.72
CA GLU A 281 12.18 -6.34 16.22
C GLU A 281 10.89 -6.80 16.90
N VAL A 282 9.94 -7.31 16.12
CA VAL A 282 8.64 -7.78 16.62
C VAL A 282 8.43 -9.21 16.15
N LYS A 283 7.98 -10.11 17.02
CA LYS A 283 7.66 -11.50 16.66
C LYS A 283 6.19 -11.74 16.94
N LEU A 284 5.43 -12.07 15.91
CA LEU A 284 3.97 -12.24 15.98
C LEU A 284 3.58 -13.69 15.71
N LYS A 285 2.55 -14.15 16.42
CA LYS A 285 1.88 -15.44 16.23
C LYS A 285 0.37 -15.25 16.32
N LEU A 286 -0.38 -16.03 15.54
CA LEU A 286 -1.83 -16.00 15.62
C LEU A 286 -2.30 -16.51 16.98
N ALA A 287 -3.38 -15.91 17.47
CA ALA A 287 -3.99 -16.22 18.75
C ALA A 287 -5.50 -16.28 18.59
N SER A 288 -6.15 -17.11 19.40
CA SER A 288 -7.60 -17.00 19.62
C SER A 288 -7.89 -15.74 20.45
N LYS A 289 -9.02 -15.08 20.18
CA LYS A 289 -9.43 -13.87 20.91
C LYS A 289 -9.44 -14.06 22.43
N ASP A 290 -9.87 -15.23 22.90
CA ASP A 290 -9.98 -15.56 24.33
C ASP A 290 -8.63 -15.66 25.05
N ARG A 291 -7.52 -15.71 24.31
CA ARG A 291 -6.17 -15.78 24.87
C ARG A 291 -5.52 -14.41 25.07
N LEU A 292 -6.14 -13.34 24.56
CA LEU A 292 -5.63 -11.98 24.70
C LEU A 292 -5.95 -11.45 26.10
N LYS A 293 -4.98 -10.81 26.73
CA LYS A 293 -5.13 -10.21 28.06
C LYS A 293 -5.86 -8.86 28.00
N HIS A 294 -5.83 -8.19 26.84
CA HIS A 294 -6.54 -6.93 26.62
C HIS A 294 -7.82 -7.14 25.76
N PRO A 295 -8.99 -7.29 26.39
CA PRO A 295 -10.25 -7.60 25.70
C PRO A 295 -10.85 -6.43 24.90
N THR A 296 -10.24 -5.24 24.91
CA THR A 296 -10.75 -4.00 24.27
C THR A 296 -10.43 -3.87 22.78
N LEU A 297 -9.77 -4.85 22.15
CA LEU A 297 -9.50 -4.86 20.70
C LEU A 297 -10.77 -5.24 19.91
N VAL A 298 -11.71 -4.30 19.82
CA VAL A 298 -12.90 -4.43 18.97
C VAL A 298 -12.61 -3.70 17.65
N PRO A 299 -12.39 -4.41 16.53
CA PRO A 299 -12.07 -3.77 15.26
C PRO A 299 -13.25 -2.94 14.75
N PRO A 300 -13.09 -1.63 14.53
CA PRO A 300 -14.16 -0.79 14.01
C PRO A 300 -14.46 -1.16 12.55
N HIS A 301 -15.75 -1.23 12.21
CA HIS A 301 -16.22 -1.50 10.85
C HIS A 301 -15.62 -2.77 10.24
N ALA A 302 -15.46 -3.82 11.04
CA ALA A 302 -15.03 -5.12 10.52
C ALA A 302 -16.10 -5.72 9.61
N ASN A 303 -15.72 -6.05 8.37
CA ASN A 303 -16.54 -6.82 7.44
C ASN A 303 -15.90 -8.20 7.23
N GLY A 304 -15.66 -8.90 8.34
CA GLY A 304 -15.11 -10.25 8.27
C GLY A 304 -16.08 -11.15 7.52
N THR A 305 -15.73 -11.56 6.30
CA THR A 305 -16.42 -12.64 5.60
C THR A 305 -15.93 -13.97 6.15
N GLU A 306 -16.64 -15.07 5.87
CA GLU A 306 -16.13 -16.42 6.17
C GLU A 306 -14.74 -16.67 5.54
N GLN A 307 -14.47 -16.01 4.40
CA GLN A 307 -13.19 -16.09 3.70
C GLN A 307 -12.08 -15.28 4.38
N TYR A 308 -12.41 -14.16 5.04
CA TYR A 308 -11.44 -13.25 5.66
C TYR A 308 -11.90 -12.85 7.08
N PRO A 309 -11.88 -13.79 8.04
CA PRO A 309 -12.26 -13.49 9.42
C PRO A 309 -11.26 -12.52 10.06
N THR A 310 -11.68 -11.78 11.09
CA THR A 310 -10.74 -10.98 11.88
C THR A 310 -9.70 -11.90 12.52
N LEU A 311 -8.43 -11.60 12.26
CA LEU A 311 -7.30 -12.31 12.87
C LEU A 311 -6.90 -11.61 14.16
N TYR A 312 -6.59 -12.39 15.18
CA TYR A 312 -6.03 -11.90 16.43
C TYR A 312 -4.63 -12.48 16.60
N PHE A 313 -3.75 -11.72 17.22
CA PHE A 313 -2.36 -12.12 17.36
C PHE A 313 -1.75 -11.63 18.67
N HIS A 314 -0.73 -12.35 19.09
CA HIS A 314 0.09 -12.00 20.23
C HIS A 314 1.58 -12.10 19.85
N GLY A 315 2.44 -11.44 20.61
CA GLY A 315 3.84 -11.35 20.25
C GLY A 315 4.73 -10.73 21.29
N THR A 316 6.01 -10.61 20.93
CA THR A 316 7.01 -9.86 21.70
C THR A 316 7.67 -8.82 20.83
N SER A 317 8.06 -7.72 21.44
CA SER A 317 8.82 -6.65 20.81
C SER A 317 10.13 -6.45 21.57
N LYS A 318 11.24 -6.32 20.85
CA LYS A 318 12.58 -6.17 21.40
C LYS A 318 13.25 -4.95 20.78
N GLY A 319 13.48 -3.94 21.60
CA GLY A 319 14.23 -2.74 21.22
C GLY A 319 15.75 -2.96 21.21
N ALA A 320 16.48 -2.01 20.63
CA ALA A 320 17.95 -2.03 20.60
C ALA A 320 18.59 -2.02 22.00
N THR A 321 17.90 -1.47 23.01
CA THR A 321 18.34 -1.43 24.41
C THR A 321 18.04 -2.71 25.19
N GLY A 322 17.45 -3.73 24.55
CA GLY A 322 17.14 -5.02 25.17
C GLY A 322 15.81 -5.07 25.93
N ASN A 323 15.07 -3.96 26.03
CA ASN A 323 13.74 -3.95 26.63
C ASN A 323 12.80 -4.84 25.81
N GLU A 324 12.21 -5.83 26.48
CA GLU A 324 11.21 -6.72 25.91
C GLU A 324 9.82 -6.30 26.40
N ALA A 325 8.87 -6.19 25.47
CA ALA A 325 7.48 -5.87 25.76
C ALA A 325 6.56 -6.85 25.03
N THR A 326 5.45 -7.20 25.68
CA THR A 326 4.43 -8.05 25.09
C THR A 326 3.53 -7.24 24.17
N LEU A 327 3.06 -7.86 23.09
CA LEU A 327 2.25 -7.21 22.08
C LEU A 327 1.01 -8.06 21.82
N GLU A 328 -0.15 -7.42 21.74
CA GLU A 328 -1.44 -8.05 21.42
C GLU A 328 -2.15 -7.18 20.38
N GLY A 329 -2.83 -7.79 19.42
CA GLY A 329 -3.47 -7.03 18.34
C GLY A 329 -4.45 -7.83 17.50
N CYS A 330 -5.04 -7.15 16.52
CA CYS A 330 -5.93 -7.72 15.53
C CYS A 330 -5.71 -7.13 14.13
N VAL A 331 -6.09 -7.90 13.11
CA VAL A 331 -6.11 -7.53 11.69
C VAL A 331 -7.50 -7.83 11.13
N TRP A 332 -8.05 -6.89 10.36
CA TRP A 332 -9.37 -7.07 9.75
C TRP A 332 -9.47 -6.37 8.39
N VAL A 333 -10.47 -6.80 7.61
CA VAL A 333 -10.90 -6.12 6.38
C VAL A 333 -11.99 -5.10 6.74
N SER A 334 -11.77 -3.86 6.34
CA SER A 334 -12.71 -2.75 6.53
C SER A 334 -13.93 -2.88 5.63
N ALA A 335 -15.12 -2.67 6.20
CA ALA A 335 -16.39 -2.64 5.48
C ALA A 335 -16.52 -1.47 4.50
N LYS A 336 -15.73 -0.41 4.69
CA LYS A 336 -15.87 0.87 3.97
C LYS A 336 -15.13 0.85 2.65
N ASP A 337 -13.86 0.51 2.71
CA ASP A 337 -12.88 0.69 1.63
C ASP A 337 -12.16 -0.62 1.27
N SER A 338 -12.59 -1.75 1.87
CA SER A 338 -12.01 -3.07 1.60
C SER A 338 -10.50 -3.17 1.89
N SER A 339 -9.99 -2.25 2.72
CA SER A 339 -8.60 -2.21 3.13
C SER A 339 -8.31 -3.15 4.30
N VAL A 340 -7.06 -3.62 4.40
CA VAL A 340 -6.58 -4.41 5.53
C VAL A 340 -6.02 -3.49 6.60
N ARG A 341 -6.64 -3.51 7.78
CA ARG A 341 -6.30 -2.64 8.91
C ARG A 341 -5.74 -3.43 10.07
N TRP A 342 -4.76 -2.85 10.74
CA TRP A 342 -4.01 -3.43 11.85
C TRP A 342 -4.14 -2.55 13.08
N TRP A 343 -4.44 -3.17 14.21
CA TRP A 343 -4.41 -2.50 15.51
C TRP A 343 -3.71 -3.40 16.50
N PHE A 344 -2.65 -2.91 17.13
CA PHE A 344 -2.00 -3.61 18.23
C PHE A 344 -1.57 -2.68 19.36
N THR A 345 -1.51 -3.24 20.56
CA THR A 345 -1.04 -2.59 21.77
C THR A 345 0.25 -3.24 22.26
N THR A 346 1.22 -2.42 22.65
CA THR A 346 2.47 -2.88 23.27
C THR A 346 2.43 -2.59 24.77
N ILE A 347 2.67 -3.61 25.58
CA ILE A 347 2.54 -3.59 27.04
C ILE A 347 3.92 -3.86 27.65
N HIS A 348 4.42 -2.92 28.44
CA HIS A 348 5.67 -3.06 29.18
C HIS A 348 5.41 -3.75 30.54
N GLY A 349 6.42 -4.41 31.10
CA GLY A 349 6.29 -5.46 32.13
C GLY A 349 5.58 -5.11 33.44
N ASP A 350 5.32 -3.84 33.74
CA ASP A 350 4.53 -3.38 34.89
C ASP A 350 3.05 -3.10 34.57
N GLY A 351 2.65 -3.21 33.29
CA GLY A 351 1.32 -2.87 32.81
C GLY A 351 1.01 -1.37 32.80
N ALA A 352 1.97 -0.52 33.20
CA ALA A 352 1.75 0.92 33.40
C ALA A 352 1.84 1.73 32.09
N GLN A 353 2.62 1.26 31.11
CA GLN A 353 2.76 1.91 29.81
C GLN A 353 2.25 1.03 28.68
N THR A 354 1.07 1.40 28.16
CA THR A 354 0.47 0.80 26.99
C THR A 354 0.55 1.76 25.80
N TRP A 355 1.23 1.30 24.75
CA TRP A 355 1.30 2.02 23.48
C TRP A 355 0.30 1.43 22.51
N CYS A 356 -0.44 2.28 21.82
CA CYS A 356 -1.34 1.90 20.74
C CYS A 356 -0.63 2.08 19.40
N SER A 357 -0.88 1.18 18.45
CA SER A 357 -0.40 1.29 17.08
C SER A 357 -1.47 0.82 16.12
N GLN A 358 -1.61 1.60 15.07
CA GLN A 358 -2.75 1.66 14.20
C GLN A 358 -2.20 1.83 12.78
N GLY A 359 -2.36 0.85 11.90
CA GLY A 359 -1.83 0.95 10.54
C GLY A 359 -2.59 0.20 9.45
N VAL A 360 -2.34 0.63 8.23
CA VAL A 360 -2.91 0.09 6.99
C VAL A 360 -1.87 -0.79 6.31
N GLN A 361 -2.26 -1.98 5.89
CA GLN A 361 -1.39 -2.80 5.05
C GLN A 361 -1.28 -2.19 3.67
N MET A 362 -0.06 -1.97 3.23
CA MET A 362 0.23 -1.43 1.91
C MET A 362 0.00 -2.53 0.88
N GLY A 363 -0.92 -2.31 -0.05
CA GLY A 363 -1.19 -3.24 -1.14
C GLY A 363 -2.21 -4.31 -0.83
N CYS A 364 -1.98 -5.49 -1.40
CA CYS A 364 -2.84 -6.65 -1.28
C CYS A 364 -2.65 -7.38 0.06
N MET A 365 -3.46 -8.42 0.24
CA MET A 365 -3.43 -9.37 1.36
C MET A 365 -2.05 -10.02 1.51
N GLY A 366 -1.48 -9.99 2.73
CA GLY A 366 -0.15 -10.51 3.01
C GLY A 366 1.01 -9.76 2.35
N SER A 367 0.75 -8.62 1.70
CA SER A 367 1.75 -7.91 0.91
C SER A 367 3.06 -7.67 1.66
N LYS A 368 4.17 -7.90 0.95
CA LYS A 368 5.54 -7.67 1.44
C LYS A 368 5.85 -6.18 1.66
N ALA A 369 5.05 -5.29 1.08
CA ALA A 369 5.20 -3.84 1.24
C ALA A 369 5.00 -3.39 2.69
N GLY A 370 4.39 -4.22 3.55
CA GLY A 370 4.31 -3.99 4.98
C GLY A 370 3.11 -3.14 5.40
N VAL A 371 3.17 -2.59 6.62
CA VAL A 371 2.09 -1.82 7.24
C VAL A 371 2.59 -0.43 7.59
N VAL A 372 1.87 0.60 7.15
CA VAL A 372 2.16 2.01 7.46
C VAL A 372 1.05 2.55 8.34
N GLY A 373 1.42 3.34 9.33
CA GLY A 373 0.43 4.03 10.12
C GLY A 373 1.07 4.80 11.24
N ASN A 374 0.36 4.87 12.35
CA ASN A 374 0.74 5.68 13.48
C ASN A 374 0.73 4.97 14.82
N TRP A 375 1.52 5.49 15.75
CA TRP A 375 1.57 5.03 17.12
C TRP A 375 1.48 6.19 18.10
N GLY A 376 0.95 5.91 19.29
CA GLY A 376 0.78 6.88 20.37
C GLY A 376 0.33 6.17 21.65
N THR A 377 -0.07 6.92 22.67
CA THR A 377 -0.68 6.36 23.89
C THR A 377 -2.09 5.85 23.66
N VAL A 378 -2.53 4.87 24.46
CA VAL A 378 -3.91 4.35 24.40
C VAL A 378 -4.96 5.41 24.77
N GLU A 379 -4.64 6.29 25.73
CA GLU A 379 -5.61 7.26 26.29
C GLU A 379 -5.66 8.58 25.52
N HIS A 380 -4.68 8.82 24.63
CA HIS A 380 -4.57 10.04 23.81
C HIS A 380 -4.72 11.34 24.63
N GLU A 381 -4.10 11.40 25.81
CA GLU A 381 -4.20 12.56 26.69
C GLU A 381 -3.54 13.82 26.09
N MET A 382 -4.21 14.97 26.23
CA MET A 382 -3.82 16.24 25.61
C MET A 382 -2.46 16.80 26.13
N GLY A 383 -1.93 16.26 27.23
CA GLY A 383 -0.68 16.68 27.87
C GLY A 383 0.45 15.65 27.84
N ASP A 384 0.23 14.46 27.27
CA ASP A 384 1.26 13.41 27.26
C ASP A 384 2.34 13.74 26.22
N PRO A 385 3.64 13.79 26.61
CA PRO A 385 4.73 14.07 25.68
C PRO A 385 4.82 13.10 24.49
N VAL A 386 4.18 11.93 24.59
CA VAL A 386 4.13 10.86 23.60
C VAL A 386 2.68 10.46 23.27
N GLY A 387 1.69 11.24 23.73
CA GLY A 387 0.29 11.16 23.27
C GLY A 387 0.11 11.53 21.79
N THR A 388 1.22 11.85 21.12
CA THR A 388 1.26 12.31 19.75
C THR A 388 1.43 11.16 18.78
N VAL A 389 0.51 11.16 17.83
CA VAL A 389 0.43 10.23 16.73
C VAL A 389 1.65 10.37 15.81
N CYS A 390 2.57 9.42 15.91
CA CYS A 390 3.85 9.41 15.19
C CYS A 390 3.88 8.30 14.14
N PRO A 391 4.57 8.46 12.99
CA PRO A 391 4.53 7.45 11.93
C PRO A 391 5.35 6.21 12.27
N PHE A 392 4.85 5.04 11.87
CA PHE A 392 5.61 3.79 11.85
C PHE A 392 5.49 3.07 10.50
N PHE A 393 6.48 2.22 10.24
CA PHE A 393 6.50 1.30 9.12
C PHE A 393 6.90 -0.08 9.62
N LEU A 394 6.04 -1.07 9.44
CA LEU A 394 6.22 -2.45 9.91
C LEU A 394 6.44 -3.36 8.69
N VAL A 395 7.59 -4.04 8.64
CA VAL A 395 7.97 -4.89 7.49
C VAL A 395 8.40 -6.26 7.95
N ARG A 396 8.00 -7.29 7.22
CA ARG A 396 8.41 -8.67 7.51
C ARG A 396 9.95 -8.81 7.40
N GLY A 397 10.55 -9.35 8.44
CA GLY A 397 11.95 -9.74 8.45
C GLY A 397 12.14 -10.95 7.54
N GLY A 398 12.81 -10.73 6.41
CA GLY A 398 13.29 -11.81 5.54
C GLY A 398 14.26 -12.74 6.25
#